data_AF-A0A8S2W6I3-F1
#
_entry.id   AF-A0A8S2W6I3-F1
#
_cell.length_a   1.000
_cell.length_b   1.000
_cell.length_c   1.000
_cell.angle_alpha   90.00
_cell.angle_beta   90.00
_cell.angle_gamma   90.00
#
_symmetry.space_group_name_H-M   'P 1'
#
loop_
_entity.id
_entity.type
_entity.pdbx_description
1 polymer ?
#
loop_
_entity_poly.entity_id
_entity_poly.type
_entity_poly.pdbx_seq_one_letter_code
_entity_poly.pdbx_strand_id
1 'polypeptide(L)'
;DRRQLVPWSAYLKLLLTALWKLPTVTDTVWRGVRTNLSNDYKRDTICTWWAVSSCTSSIEVLESSVYVGNTGQRTIFSIQCQRGKRIRHHSYFQKEEEILLMPGTYLKVVSQMNAADGLHIIHLKEIEPPIQLLLPPFDTSKNPSVTPSLISSFSSSNVNEHNGICSKNLKFSMPKTNDEFVHLVWLAANSENNIQIKIELQNLYRSFDTFDTIDRCDAYIRENREKTIVLIVSGRFGREIVPRIHDLSQLKSIYVFCMDKAEHEKWAKHYKKVEQAET
;
A
#
# COMPACT_ATOMS: atom_id res chain seq x y z
N ASP A 1 -0.03 4.77 -15.66
CA ASP A 1 0.55 3.70 -16.49
C ASP A 1 1.99 3.45 -16.06
N ARG A 2 2.35 2.23 -15.64
CA ARG A 2 3.71 1.89 -15.18
C ARG A 2 4.78 2.07 -16.27
N ARG A 3 4.39 2.07 -17.55
CA ARG A 3 5.32 2.30 -18.68
C ARG A 3 5.90 3.72 -18.66
N GLN A 4 5.18 4.68 -18.09
CA GLN A 4 5.65 6.07 -17.93
C GLN A 4 6.75 6.20 -16.87
N LEU A 5 6.90 5.20 -15.98
CA LEU A 5 7.92 5.18 -14.92
C LEU A 5 9.24 4.54 -15.39
N VAL A 6 9.23 3.82 -16.51
CA VAL A 6 10.42 3.13 -17.05
C VAL A 6 11.63 4.06 -17.21
N PRO A 7 11.48 5.28 -17.77
CA PRO A 7 12.61 6.21 -17.90
C PRO A 7 13.24 6.61 -16.56
N TRP A 8 12.45 6.59 -15.48
CA TRP A 8 12.86 7.04 -14.15
C TRP A 8 13.49 5.94 -13.29
N SER A 9 13.47 4.69 -13.74
CA SER A 9 13.98 3.53 -12.99
C SER A 9 15.45 3.71 -12.52
N ALA A 10 16.32 4.23 -13.39
CA ALA A 10 17.71 4.50 -13.06
C ALA A 10 17.85 5.58 -11.98
N TYR A 11 17.06 6.67 -12.10
CA TYR A 11 17.02 7.74 -11.12
C TYR A 11 16.51 7.24 -9.77
N LEU A 12 15.41 6.50 -9.75
CA LEU A 12 14.84 5.92 -8.53
C LEU A 12 15.83 4.96 -7.85
N LYS A 13 16.50 4.10 -8.63
CA LYS A 13 17.54 3.21 -8.11
C LYS A 13 18.68 4.03 -7.47
N LEU A 14 19.17 5.06 -8.15
CA LEU A 14 20.22 5.93 -7.63
C LEU A 14 19.78 6.62 -6.34
N LEU A 15 18.60 7.25 -6.34
CA LEU A 15 18.05 7.96 -5.19
C LEU A 15 17.90 7.04 -3.98
N LEU A 16 17.20 5.90 -4.12
CA LEU A 16 16.96 4.98 -3.01
C LEU A 16 18.26 4.38 -2.47
N THR A 17 19.21 4.07 -3.36
CA THR A 17 20.53 3.57 -2.96
C THR A 17 21.34 4.64 -2.21
N ALA A 18 21.28 5.89 -2.65
CA ALA A 18 21.95 7.01 -1.96
C ALA A 18 21.34 7.25 -0.58
N LEU A 19 20.01 7.32 -0.48
CA LEU A 19 19.29 7.48 0.77
C LEU A 19 19.61 6.37 1.76
N TRP A 20 19.75 5.13 1.29
CA TRP A 20 20.14 4.01 2.15
C TRP A 20 21.50 4.21 2.83
N LYS A 21 22.46 4.82 2.12
CA LYS A 21 23.81 5.09 2.63
C LYS A 21 23.89 6.31 3.56
N LEU A 22 22.87 7.17 3.58
CA LEU A 22 22.85 8.34 4.45
C LEU A 22 22.56 7.96 5.90
N PRO A 23 23.11 8.75 6.85
CA PRO A 23 22.82 8.58 8.27
C PRO A 23 21.31 8.58 8.53
N THR A 24 20.89 7.65 9.39
CA THR A 24 19.51 7.56 9.84
C THR A 24 19.26 8.58 10.96
N VAL A 25 18.10 9.24 10.89
CA VAL A 25 17.59 10.14 11.92
C VAL A 25 16.41 9.50 12.63
N THR A 26 16.51 9.48 13.95
CA THR A 26 15.43 9.09 14.87
C THR A 26 15.05 10.32 15.69
N ASP A 27 14.03 11.04 15.26
CA ASP A 27 13.61 12.32 15.87
C ASP A 27 12.16 12.65 15.48
N THR A 28 11.60 13.70 16.07
CA THR A 28 10.33 14.28 15.62
C THR A 28 10.57 15.16 14.39
N VAL A 29 9.94 14.82 13.28
CA VAL A 29 9.98 15.59 12.04
C VAL A 29 8.61 16.14 11.69
N TRP A 30 8.60 17.22 10.91
CA TRP A 30 7.41 17.99 10.60
C TRP A 30 7.14 17.98 9.10
N ARG A 31 5.86 17.85 8.73
CA ARG A 31 5.41 18.00 7.35
C ARG A 31 4.14 18.81 7.30
N GLY A 32 4.06 19.75 6.39
CA GLY A 32 2.93 20.64 6.23
C GLY A 32 2.19 20.45 4.91
N VAL A 33 0.86 20.58 4.93
CA VAL A 33 0.01 20.60 3.72
C VAL A 33 -1.11 21.63 3.86
N ARG A 34 -1.51 22.26 2.74
CA ARG A 34 -2.55 23.29 2.69
C ARG A 34 -3.96 22.73 2.50
N THR A 35 -4.28 21.69 3.26
CA THR A 35 -5.64 21.11 3.30
C THR A 35 -5.90 20.49 4.67
N ASN A 36 -7.16 20.29 5.01
CA ASN A 36 -7.57 19.58 6.23
C ASN A 36 -7.62 18.07 5.95
N LEU A 37 -6.78 17.31 6.66
CA LEU A 37 -6.72 15.84 6.57
C LEU A 37 -7.19 15.13 7.85
N SER A 38 -7.78 15.85 8.81
CA SER A 38 -8.26 15.26 10.07
C SER A 38 -9.31 14.15 9.88
N ASN A 39 -10.01 14.15 8.76
CA ASN A 39 -10.95 13.08 8.41
C ASN A 39 -10.28 11.81 7.91
N ASP A 40 -9.09 11.92 7.35
CA ASP A 40 -8.35 10.79 6.78
C ASP A 40 -7.47 10.10 7.83
N TYR A 41 -7.05 10.84 8.87
CA TYR A 41 -6.17 10.35 9.93
C TYR A 41 -6.92 10.19 11.24
N LYS A 42 -7.69 9.10 11.35
CA LYS A 42 -8.39 8.77 12.60
C LYS A 42 -7.44 8.15 13.62
N ARG A 43 -7.62 8.49 14.90
CA ARG A 43 -6.80 7.95 15.99
C ARG A 43 -6.76 6.41 15.96
N ASP A 44 -5.60 5.86 16.31
CA ASP A 44 -5.32 4.41 16.38
C ASP A 44 -5.40 3.67 15.04
N THR A 45 -5.59 4.38 13.93
CA THR A 45 -5.44 3.80 12.59
C THR A 45 -3.97 3.76 12.17
N ILE A 46 -3.67 2.86 11.23
CA ILE A 46 -2.36 2.74 10.58
C ILE A 46 -2.51 3.24 9.15
N CYS A 47 -1.51 3.95 8.67
CA CYS A 47 -1.40 4.38 7.29
C CYS A 47 0.03 4.16 6.80
N THR A 48 0.18 4.06 5.48
CA THR A 48 1.49 3.89 4.85
C THR A 48 1.74 5.03 3.89
N TRP A 49 2.88 5.69 4.03
CA TRP A 49 3.35 6.70 3.08
C TRP A 49 4.21 6.03 2.02
N TRP A 50 3.61 5.76 0.87
CA TRP A 50 4.23 5.00 -0.23
C TRP A 50 5.32 5.76 -0.98
N ALA A 51 5.18 7.09 -1.13
CA ALA A 51 6.17 7.91 -1.79
C ALA A 51 7.28 8.35 -0.82
N VAL A 52 8.44 8.70 -1.38
CA VAL A 52 9.46 9.47 -0.65
C VAL A 52 8.80 10.75 -0.15
N SER A 53 8.80 10.96 1.17
CA SER A 53 8.07 12.08 1.78
C SER A 53 9.04 13.06 2.41
N SER A 54 9.04 14.29 1.90
CA SER A 54 9.87 15.37 2.45
C SER A 54 9.28 15.92 3.75
N CYS A 55 10.13 16.05 4.75
CA CYS A 55 9.85 16.58 6.08
C CYS A 55 10.99 17.54 6.47
N THR A 56 10.77 18.32 7.52
CA THR A 56 11.78 19.20 8.10
C THR A 56 11.97 18.90 9.58
N SER A 57 13.18 19.11 10.10
CA SER A 57 13.41 19.14 11.55
C SER A 57 13.17 20.51 12.20
N SER A 58 12.97 21.57 11.40
CA SER A 58 12.67 22.93 11.88
C SER A 58 11.22 23.27 11.56
N ILE A 59 10.38 23.33 12.59
CA ILE A 59 8.95 23.61 12.43
C ILE A 59 8.71 25.02 11.87
N GLU A 60 9.62 25.96 12.14
CA GLU A 60 9.59 27.35 11.68
C GLU A 60 9.59 27.46 10.14
N VAL A 61 10.19 26.47 9.45
CA VAL A 61 10.16 26.39 7.98
C VAL A 61 8.72 26.35 7.47
N LEU A 62 7.79 25.71 8.20
CA LEU A 62 6.41 25.55 7.77
C LEU A 62 5.60 26.86 7.79
N GLU A 63 6.02 27.87 8.56
CA GLU A 63 5.35 29.17 8.64
C GLU A 63 5.44 29.97 7.34
N SER A 64 6.43 29.66 6.48
CA SER A 64 6.55 30.30 5.18
C SER A 64 5.36 29.97 4.29
N SER A 65 4.85 30.99 3.58
CA SER A 65 3.77 30.87 2.59
C SER A 65 4.12 29.96 1.41
N VAL A 66 5.40 29.61 1.22
CA VAL A 66 5.85 28.60 0.24
C VAL A 66 5.46 27.19 0.67
N TYR A 67 5.32 26.92 1.98
CA TYR A 67 4.90 25.62 2.50
C TYR A 67 3.47 25.69 3.04
N VAL A 68 3.26 25.88 4.34
CA VAL A 68 1.92 25.90 4.94
C VAL A 68 1.38 27.32 5.00
N GLY A 69 2.19 28.25 5.53
CA GLY A 69 1.70 29.58 5.86
C GLY A 69 0.76 29.59 7.07
N ASN A 70 0.20 30.77 7.34
CA ASN A 70 -0.54 31.05 8.58
C ASN A 70 -2.06 31.14 8.38
N THR A 71 -2.57 30.93 7.16
CA THR A 71 -3.98 31.12 6.80
C THR A 71 -4.53 29.96 5.98
N GLY A 72 -5.86 29.84 5.92
CA GLY A 72 -6.55 28.78 5.17
C GLY A 72 -6.55 27.42 5.88
N GLN A 73 -7.15 26.43 5.22
CA GLN A 73 -7.17 25.05 5.71
C GLN A 73 -5.77 24.46 5.60
N ARG A 74 -5.26 23.94 6.71
CA ARG A 74 -3.89 23.45 6.82
C ARG A 74 -3.77 22.31 7.82
N THR A 75 -2.87 21.40 7.50
CA THR A 75 -2.51 20.28 8.37
C THR A 75 -1.00 20.26 8.58
N ILE A 76 -0.57 20.18 9.83
CA ILE A 76 0.82 19.92 10.23
C ILE A 76 0.89 18.51 10.82
N PHE A 77 1.75 17.68 10.24
CA PHE A 77 2.10 16.38 10.78
C PHE A 77 3.29 16.52 11.72
N SER A 78 3.14 16.01 12.93
CA SER A 78 4.21 15.79 13.91
C SER A 78 4.54 14.31 13.91
N ILE A 79 5.70 13.92 13.41
CA ILE A 79 6.01 12.51 13.11
C ILE A 79 7.19 12.06 13.96
N GLN A 80 6.97 11.14 14.90
CA GLN A 80 8.06 10.42 15.57
C GLN A 80 8.67 9.43 14.58
N CYS A 81 9.71 9.89 13.90
CA CYS A 81 10.39 9.16 12.85
C CYS A 81 11.52 8.31 13.46
N GLN A 82 11.69 7.08 12.96
CA GLN A 82 12.77 6.18 13.34
C GLN A 82 13.82 6.04 12.23
N ARG A 83 13.41 6.12 10.96
CA ARG A 83 14.27 5.78 9.80
C ARG A 83 14.42 6.91 8.77
N GLY A 84 14.37 8.15 9.23
CA GLY A 84 14.47 9.33 8.38
C GLY A 84 15.87 9.51 7.81
N LYS A 85 15.98 10.11 6.62
CA LYS A 85 17.26 10.35 5.93
C LYS A 85 17.51 11.84 5.82
N ARG A 86 18.50 12.33 6.56
CA ARG A 86 18.89 13.76 6.52
C ARG A 86 19.61 14.04 5.20
N ILE A 87 19.06 14.94 4.39
CA ILE A 87 19.62 15.27 3.08
C ILE A 87 20.14 16.69 2.97
N ARG A 88 20.23 17.44 4.08
CA ARG A 88 20.71 18.84 4.12
C ARG A 88 21.93 19.11 3.22
N HIS A 89 22.99 18.31 3.31
CA HIS A 89 24.22 18.50 2.53
C HIS A 89 24.09 18.18 1.03
N HIS A 90 22.98 17.55 0.62
CA HIS A 90 22.68 17.14 -0.75
C HIS A 90 21.45 17.88 -1.31
N SER A 91 20.77 18.68 -0.50
CA SER A 91 19.59 19.44 -0.89
C SER A 91 20.01 20.81 -1.44
N TYR A 92 19.29 21.27 -2.46
CA TYR A 92 19.47 22.62 -3.01
C TYR A 92 19.06 23.68 -1.97
N PHE A 93 18.06 23.38 -1.13
CA PHE A 93 17.53 24.28 -0.11
C PHE A 93 18.00 23.89 1.30
N GLN A 94 19.28 24.10 1.58
CA GLN A 94 19.92 23.64 2.82
C GLN A 94 19.30 24.20 4.11
N LYS A 95 18.59 25.33 4.04
CA LYS A 95 17.92 25.96 5.19
C LYS A 95 16.64 25.25 5.62
N GLU A 96 16.09 24.37 4.78
CA GLU A 96 14.86 23.63 5.11
C GLU A 96 15.10 22.52 6.14
N GLU A 97 16.36 22.22 6.50
CA GLU A 97 16.73 21.11 7.39
C GLU A 97 16.02 19.80 7.00
N GLU A 98 16.05 19.53 5.69
CA GLU A 98 15.23 18.51 5.04
C GLU A 98 15.63 17.08 5.46
N ILE A 99 14.60 16.31 5.81
CA ILE A 99 14.65 14.89 6.15
C ILE A 99 13.64 14.17 5.26
N LEU A 100 14.10 13.16 4.53
CA LEU A 100 13.24 12.31 3.73
C LEU A 100 12.82 11.08 4.51
N LEU A 101 11.52 10.79 4.54
CA LEU A 101 11.00 9.47 4.90
C LEU A 101 11.05 8.57 3.66
N MET A 102 11.51 7.34 3.86
CA MET A 102 11.63 6.34 2.79
C MET A 102 10.23 5.94 2.27
N PRO A 103 10.12 5.51 0.99
CA PRO A 103 8.86 4.99 0.49
C PRO A 103 8.42 3.76 1.29
N GLY A 104 7.13 3.64 1.54
CA GLY A 104 6.55 2.56 2.35
C GLY A 104 6.72 2.77 3.86
N THR A 105 6.84 4.01 4.33
CA THR A 105 6.94 4.31 5.77
C THR A 105 5.60 4.00 6.46
N TYR A 106 5.61 3.12 7.46
CA TYR A 106 4.43 2.73 8.23
C TYR A 106 4.24 3.66 9.43
N LEU A 107 3.04 4.23 9.55
CA LEU A 107 2.73 5.28 10.51
C LEU A 107 1.45 4.96 11.26
N LYS A 108 1.50 4.97 12.59
CA LYS A 108 0.31 4.93 13.46
C LYS A 108 -0.13 6.35 13.78
N VAL A 109 -1.43 6.62 13.66
CA VAL A 109 -2.04 7.87 14.13
C VAL A 109 -2.18 7.82 15.65
N VAL A 110 -1.37 8.61 16.35
CA VAL A 110 -1.35 8.65 17.82
C VAL A 110 -2.42 9.61 18.33
N SER A 111 -2.50 10.81 17.76
CA SER A 111 -3.47 11.82 18.17
C SER A 111 -3.71 12.84 17.06
N GLN A 112 -4.77 13.63 17.24
CA GLN A 112 -5.11 14.75 16.37
C GLN A 112 -5.63 15.91 17.25
N MET A 113 -5.40 17.13 16.80
CA MET A 113 -5.84 18.36 17.46
C MET A 113 -6.27 19.38 16.42
N ASN A 114 -7.36 20.09 16.68
CA ASN A 114 -7.67 21.35 15.98
C ASN A 114 -7.06 22.48 16.82
N ALA A 115 -5.92 23.02 16.39
CA ALA A 115 -5.10 23.90 17.21
C ALA A 115 -5.51 25.38 17.09
N ALA A 116 -6.06 25.77 15.94
CA ALA A 116 -6.57 27.09 15.64
C ALA A 116 -7.52 27.00 14.45
N ASP A 117 -8.21 28.09 14.11
CA ASP A 117 -9.10 28.09 12.95
C ASP A 117 -8.36 27.69 11.66
N GLY A 118 -8.90 26.65 11.01
CA GLY A 118 -8.31 25.99 9.85
C GLY A 118 -6.99 25.25 10.07
N LEU A 119 -6.43 25.17 11.29
CA LEU A 119 -5.17 24.48 11.60
C LEU A 119 -5.39 23.15 12.32
N HIS A 120 -5.08 22.07 11.64
CA HIS A 120 -5.09 20.73 12.18
C HIS A 120 -3.67 20.22 12.43
N ILE A 121 -3.44 19.62 13.60
CA ILE A 121 -2.20 18.93 13.91
C ILE A 121 -2.49 17.44 14.03
N ILE A 122 -1.75 16.62 13.30
CA ILE A 122 -1.83 15.16 13.37
C ILE A 122 -0.51 14.61 13.88
N HIS A 123 -0.55 13.88 14.98
CA HIS A 123 0.62 13.23 15.55
C HIS A 123 0.70 11.79 15.07
N LEU A 124 1.82 11.46 14.43
CA LEU A 124 2.12 10.14 13.88
C LEU A 124 3.34 9.56 14.59
N LYS A 125 3.36 8.23 14.69
CA LYS A 125 4.53 7.47 15.12
C LYS A 125 4.89 6.46 14.06
N GLU A 126 6.14 6.48 13.60
CA GLU A 126 6.67 5.43 12.75
C GLU A 126 6.71 4.11 13.53
N ILE A 127 6.17 3.06 12.91
CA ILE A 127 6.13 1.70 13.45
C ILE A 127 6.85 0.76 12.48
N GLU A 128 7.25 -0.40 12.98
CA GLU A 128 7.81 -1.43 12.11
C GLU A 128 6.77 -1.89 11.09
N PRO A 129 7.15 -1.97 9.79
CA PRO A 129 6.26 -2.48 8.78
C PRO A 129 6.09 -3.99 8.98
N PRO A 130 4.92 -4.55 8.64
CA PRO A 130 4.71 -5.99 8.69
C PRO A 130 5.65 -6.75 7.74
N ILE A 131 6.11 -6.08 6.67
CA ILE A 131 7.01 -6.63 5.65
C ILE A 131 8.03 -5.56 5.25
N GLN A 132 9.29 -5.95 5.11
CA GLN A 132 10.34 -5.07 4.61
C GLN A 132 10.31 -5.00 3.08
N LEU A 133 9.82 -3.88 2.53
CA LEU A 133 9.60 -3.71 1.08
C LEU A 133 10.87 -3.45 0.29
N LEU A 134 11.83 -2.77 0.89
CA LEU A 134 13.13 -2.49 0.30
C LEU A 134 14.18 -3.24 1.11
N LEU A 135 14.74 -4.27 0.50
CA LEU A 135 15.93 -4.92 1.04
C LEU A 135 17.14 -3.98 0.88
N PRO A 136 18.06 -3.97 1.85
CA PRO A 136 19.31 -3.21 1.74
C PRO A 136 20.03 -3.62 0.44
N PRO A 137 20.41 -2.69 -0.45
CA PRO A 137 20.99 -3.06 -1.75
C PRO A 137 22.41 -3.65 -1.70
N PHE A 138 22.93 -4.12 -0.55
CA PHE A 138 24.33 -4.57 -0.43
C PHE A 138 24.60 -5.73 0.52
N ASP A 139 23.59 -6.48 1.00
CA ASP A 139 23.90 -7.74 1.70
C ASP A 139 24.02 -8.88 0.68
N THR A 140 25.20 -9.00 0.05
CA THR A 140 25.54 -10.19 -0.75
C THR A 140 25.86 -11.40 0.13
N SER A 141 25.74 -11.30 1.46
CA SER A 141 26.11 -12.37 2.39
C SER A 141 24.92 -13.11 3.02
N LYS A 142 23.67 -12.68 2.79
CA LYS A 142 22.49 -13.34 3.39
C LYS A 142 21.34 -13.50 2.40
N ASN A 143 21.10 -14.75 1.99
CA ASN A 143 19.79 -15.18 1.54
C ASN A 143 18.82 -15.12 2.74
N PRO A 144 17.74 -14.32 2.73
CA PRO A 144 16.82 -14.29 3.85
C PRO A 144 15.87 -15.49 3.75
N SER A 145 16.12 -16.51 4.57
CA SER A 145 15.10 -17.47 5.00
C SER A 145 14.13 -16.72 5.93
N VAL A 146 13.02 -16.23 5.39
CA VAL A 146 11.96 -15.62 6.20
C VAL A 146 11.02 -16.71 6.70
N THR A 147 10.98 -16.91 8.00
CA THR A 147 9.96 -17.70 8.70
C THR A 147 8.65 -16.89 8.76
N PRO A 148 7.54 -17.41 8.23
CA PRO A 148 6.25 -16.72 8.33
C PRO A 148 5.67 -16.97 9.72
N SER A 149 5.65 -15.93 10.55
CA SER A 149 4.81 -15.93 11.75
C SER A 149 3.82 -14.77 11.73
N LEU A 150 2.55 -15.18 11.69
CA LEU A 150 1.36 -14.51 12.22
C LEU A 150 1.10 -13.07 11.76
N ILE A 151 0.34 -12.96 10.67
CA ILE A 151 -0.45 -11.78 10.34
C ILE A 151 -1.90 -12.22 10.20
N SER A 152 -2.71 -12.02 11.25
CA SER A 152 -4.17 -12.12 11.18
C SER A 152 -4.77 -10.72 11.09
N SER A 153 -5.60 -10.51 10.07
CA SER A 153 -6.41 -9.32 9.76
C SER A 153 -5.63 -8.01 9.59
N PHE A 154 -5.43 -7.59 8.34
CA PHE A 154 -4.93 -6.26 8.01
C PHE A 154 -5.98 -5.50 7.20
N SER A 155 -6.12 -4.22 7.52
CA SER A 155 -7.00 -3.28 6.82
C SER A 155 -6.10 -2.24 6.17
N SER A 156 -6.01 -2.24 4.84
CA SER A 156 -5.14 -1.31 4.10
C SER A 156 -5.97 -0.20 3.45
N SER A 157 -5.53 1.03 3.66
CA SER A 157 -6.11 2.25 3.11
C SER A 157 -5.37 2.76 1.88
N ASN A 158 -6.13 3.23 0.90
CA ASN A 158 -5.64 3.87 -0.33
C ASN A 158 -5.00 5.24 -0.03
N VAL A 159 -4.13 5.76 -0.90
CA VAL A 159 -3.83 7.21 -0.91
C VAL A 159 -3.79 7.76 -2.32
N ASN A 160 -4.55 8.84 -2.55
CA ASN A 160 -4.41 9.69 -3.73
C ASN A 160 -3.14 10.56 -3.58
N GLU A 161 -2.23 10.41 -4.54
CA GLU A 161 -0.79 10.70 -4.45
C GLU A 161 -0.38 12.17 -4.32
N HIS A 162 -1.32 13.13 -4.31
CA HIS A 162 -0.99 14.56 -4.23
C HIS A 162 -1.12 15.18 -2.82
N ASN A 163 -1.90 14.59 -1.91
CA ASN A 163 -2.27 15.26 -0.65
C ASN A 163 -2.17 14.37 0.61
N GLY A 164 -1.65 13.14 0.54
CA GLY A 164 -1.54 12.28 1.73
C GLY A 164 -2.89 11.80 2.31
N ILE A 165 -3.94 11.71 1.48
CA ILE A 165 -5.30 11.32 1.86
C ILE A 165 -5.44 9.80 2.00
N CYS A 166 -5.69 9.28 3.20
CA CYS A 166 -6.04 7.88 3.48
C CYS A 166 -7.47 7.56 2.96
N SER A 167 -7.62 6.67 1.99
CA SER A 167 -8.90 6.30 1.35
C SER A 167 -9.39 4.91 1.76
N LYS A 168 -10.71 4.73 1.70
CA LYS A 168 -11.49 3.62 2.28
C LYS A 168 -10.96 2.22 1.89
N ASN A 169 -10.91 1.33 2.88
CA ASN A 169 -10.31 -0.01 2.83
C ASN A 169 -11.21 -1.03 2.09
N LEU A 170 -10.59 -1.96 1.36
CA LEU A 170 -11.17 -3.27 1.05
C LEU A 170 -10.61 -4.27 2.07
N LYS A 171 -11.47 -4.93 2.87
CA LYS A 171 -11.04 -5.94 3.84
C LYS A 171 -11.19 -7.35 3.26
N PHE A 172 -10.14 -7.86 2.62
CA PHE A 172 -10.15 -9.30 2.30
C PHE A 172 -9.94 -10.12 3.57
N SER A 173 -11.00 -10.69 4.13
CA SER A 173 -10.89 -11.80 5.08
C SER A 173 -10.65 -13.09 4.31
N MET A 174 -9.42 -13.29 3.82
CA MET A 174 -9.04 -14.58 3.25
C MET A 174 -9.08 -15.66 4.35
N PRO A 175 -9.59 -16.86 4.06
CA PRO A 175 -9.53 -17.97 4.99
C PRO A 175 -8.07 -18.26 5.32
N LYS A 176 -7.83 -18.55 6.60
CA LYS A 176 -6.55 -19.05 7.10
C LYS A 176 -6.33 -20.44 6.53
N THR A 177 -5.95 -20.56 5.26
CA THR A 177 -5.51 -21.83 4.71
C THR A 177 -4.07 -22.03 5.16
N ASN A 178 -3.85 -22.91 6.15
CA ASN A 178 -2.54 -23.41 6.56
C ASN A 178 -1.86 -24.27 5.46
N ASP A 179 -2.36 -24.27 4.22
CA ASP A 179 -1.79 -25.03 3.11
C ASP A 179 -0.65 -24.23 2.49
N GLU A 180 0.59 -24.68 2.69
CA GLU A 180 1.81 -24.11 2.10
C GLU A 180 1.83 -24.16 0.55
N PHE A 181 0.87 -24.84 -0.09
CA PHE A 181 0.84 -25.15 -1.52
C PHE A 181 -0.30 -24.48 -2.31
N VAL A 182 -0.93 -23.42 -1.77
CA VAL A 182 -1.95 -22.67 -2.50
C VAL A 182 -1.32 -21.72 -3.52
N HIS A 183 -1.77 -21.82 -4.77
CA HIS A 183 -1.41 -20.89 -5.84
C HIS A 183 -2.48 -19.81 -6.00
N LEU A 184 -2.09 -18.55 -5.88
CA LEU A 184 -3.03 -17.44 -5.96
C LEU A 184 -3.05 -16.86 -7.37
N VAL A 185 -4.24 -16.72 -7.95
CA VAL A 185 -4.46 -16.13 -9.28
C VAL A 185 -5.28 -14.86 -9.14
N TRP A 186 -4.85 -13.78 -9.79
CA TRP A 186 -5.56 -12.49 -9.81
C TRP A 186 -5.98 -12.10 -11.23
N LEU A 187 -7.28 -11.93 -11.47
CA LEU A 187 -7.85 -11.50 -12.75
C LEU A 187 -8.56 -10.15 -12.61
N ALA A 188 -7.98 -9.09 -13.16
CA ALA A 188 -8.51 -7.73 -13.10
C ALA A 188 -8.02 -6.87 -14.26
N ALA A 189 -8.82 -5.88 -14.66
CA ALA A 189 -8.38 -4.97 -15.72
C ALA A 189 -7.23 -4.09 -15.21
N ASN A 190 -6.25 -3.79 -16.07
CA ASN A 190 -5.10 -2.94 -15.72
C ASN A 190 -5.49 -1.51 -15.26
N SER A 191 -6.70 -1.06 -15.57
CA SER A 191 -7.27 0.22 -15.15
C SER A 191 -7.86 0.22 -13.73
N GLU A 192 -8.04 -0.95 -13.11
CA GLU A 192 -8.55 -1.04 -11.76
C GLU A 192 -7.41 -0.74 -10.76
N ASN A 193 -7.57 0.31 -9.96
CA ASN A 193 -6.53 0.86 -9.10
C ASN A 193 -6.31 -0.01 -7.84
N ASN A 194 -5.82 -1.24 -8.02
CA ASN A 194 -5.64 -2.28 -6.99
C ASN A 194 -4.16 -2.64 -6.78
N ILE A 195 -3.26 -1.71 -7.10
CA ILE A 195 -1.81 -1.91 -7.07
C ILE A 195 -1.34 -2.37 -5.68
N GLN A 196 -1.93 -1.80 -4.64
CA GLN A 196 -1.53 -2.07 -3.25
C GLN A 196 -1.89 -3.49 -2.81
N ILE A 197 -3.14 -3.90 -3.04
CA ILE A 197 -3.64 -5.25 -2.72
C ILE A 197 -2.83 -6.29 -3.51
N LYS A 198 -2.50 -5.99 -4.78
CA LYS A 198 -1.66 -6.84 -5.61
C LYS A 198 -0.25 -7.01 -5.03
N ILE A 199 0.38 -5.94 -4.54
CA ILE A 199 1.71 -6.00 -3.89
C ILE A 199 1.64 -6.82 -2.60
N GLU A 200 0.61 -6.61 -1.78
CA GLU A 200 0.42 -7.34 -0.53
C GLU A 200 0.26 -8.85 -0.76
N LEU A 201 -0.60 -9.23 -1.71
CA LEU A 201 -0.83 -10.63 -2.05
C LEU A 201 0.38 -11.29 -2.69
N GLN A 202 1.11 -10.57 -3.55
CA GLN A 202 2.37 -11.05 -4.12
C GLN A 202 3.44 -11.33 -3.06
N ASN A 203 3.41 -10.60 -1.94
CA ASN A 203 4.36 -10.81 -0.84
C ASN A 203 3.90 -11.90 0.15
N LEU A 204 2.60 -12.13 0.28
CA LEU A 204 2.05 -13.16 1.18
C LEU A 204 2.09 -14.56 0.57
N TYR A 205 1.86 -14.67 -0.74
CA TYR A 205 1.82 -15.95 -1.44
C TYR A 205 3.10 -16.15 -2.24
N ARG A 206 3.85 -17.22 -1.91
CA ARG A 206 5.06 -17.63 -2.64
C ARG A 206 4.79 -17.87 -4.13
N SER A 207 3.54 -18.21 -4.47
CA SER A 207 3.10 -18.54 -5.82
C SER A 207 1.89 -17.68 -6.20
N PHE A 208 2.11 -16.68 -7.06
CA PHE A 208 1.13 -15.66 -7.44
C PHE A 208 1.23 -15.28 -8.91
N ASP A 209 0.14 -15.43 -9.66
CA ASP A 209 0.05 -15.04 -11.08
C ASP A 209 -1.07 -14.03 -11.32
N THR A 210 -0.86 -13.10 -12.25
CA THR A 210 -1.86 -12.08 -12.58
C THR A 210 -2.19 -12.02 -14.06
N PHE A 211 -3.47 -11.83 -14.34
CA PHE A 211 -4.03 -11.79 -15.68
C PHE A 211 -4.91 -10.56 -15.84
N ASP A 212 -4.87 -9.96 -17.03
CA ASP A 212 -5.69 -8.81 -17.43
C ASP A 212 -6.78 -9.19 -18.46
N THR A 213 -6.82 -10.45 -18.85
CA THR A 213 -7.72 -11.01 -19.86
C THR A 213 -8.28 -12.36 -19.38
N ILE A 214 -9.55 -12.61 -19.70
CA ILE A 214 -10.25 -13.84 -19.31
C ILE A 214 -9.61 -15.07 -19.97
N ASP A 215 -9.33 -15.00 -21.27
CA ASP A 215 -8.86 -16.16 -22.04
C ASP A 215 -7.51 -16.69 -21.53
N ARG A 216 -6.58 -15.79 -21.18
CA ARG A 216 -5.28 -16.19 -20.62
C ARG A 216 -5.43 -16.79 -19.22
N CYS A 217 -6.33 -16.25 -18.41
CA CYS A 217 -6.62 -16.77 -17.07
C CYS A 217 -7.27 -18.16 -17.14
N ASP A 218 -8.28 -18.35 -18.01
CA ASP A 218 -8.96 -19.63 -18.20
C ASP A 218 -8.00 -20.71 -18.71
N ALA A 219 -7.19 -20.40 -19.74
CA ALA A 219 -6.18 -21.31 -20.25
C ALA A 219 -5.20 -21.75 -19.16
N TYR A 220 -4.66 -20.80 -18.40
CA TYR A 220 -3.74 -21.09 -17.31
C TYR A 220 -4.35 -22.01 -16.26
N ILE A 221 -5.57 -21.71 -15.78
CA ILE A 221 -6.25 -22.53 -14.77
C ILE A 221 -6.45 -23.96 -15.29
N ARG A 222 -6.80 -24.14 -16.57
CA ARG A 222 -7.05 -25.47 -17.17
C ARG A 222 -5.78 -26.29 -17.39
N GLU A 223 -4.67 -25.62 -17.71
CA GLU A 223 -3.36 -26.25 -17.95
C GLU A 223 -2.71 -26.74 -16.65
N ASN A 224 -2.93 -26.03 -15.53
CA ASN A 224 -2.29 -26.32 -14.25
C ASN A 224 -3.22 -27.14 -13.33
N ARG A 225 -3.53 -28.38 -13.72
CA ARG A 225 -4.48 -29.27 -12.99
C ARG A 225 -3.95 -29.79 -11.66
N GLU A 226 -2.63 -29.78 -11.49
CA GLU A 226 -1.92 -30.25 -10.31
C GLU A 226 -1.89 -29.22 -9.16
N LYS A 227 -2.21 -27.94 -9.46
CA LYS A 227 -2.18 -26.86 -8.48
C LYS A 227 -3.50 -26.77 -7.71
N THR A 228 -3.42 -26.33 -6.46
CA THR A 228 -4.60 -25.85 -5.72
C THR A 228 -4.69 -24.33 -5.91
N ILE A 229 -5.66 -23.88 -6.68
CA ILE A 229 -5.81 -22.48 -7.09
C ILE A 229 -6.88 -21.77 -6.26
N VAL A 230 -6.53 -20.60 -5.76
CA VAL A 230 -7.49 -19.59 -5.28
C VAL A 230 -7.53 -18.46 -6.30
N LEU A 231 -8.72 -18.13 -6.80
CA LEU A 231 -8.91 -17.07 -7.78
C LEU A 231 -9.46 -15.82 -7.11
N ILE A 232 -8.83 -14.67 -7.34
CA ILE A 232 -9.37 -13.35 -7.04
C ILE A 232 -9.73 -12.69 -8.37
N VAL A 233 -10.97 -12.22 -8.50
CA VAL A 233 -11.49 -11.70 -9.77
C VAL A 233 -12.34 -10.44 -9.55
N SER A 234 -12.23 -9.48 -10.47
CA SER A 234 -13.10 -8.30 -10.42
C SER A 234 -14.56 -8.65 -10.74
N GLY A 235 -15.53 -7.90 -10.21
CA GLY A 235 -16.96 -8.20 -10.39
C GLY A 235 -17.39 -8.40 -11.85
N ARG A 236 -16.85 -7.60 -12.77
CA ARG A 236 -17.11 -7.71 -14.21
C ARG A 236 -16.58 -9.01 -14.79
N PHE A 237 -15.29 -9.31 -14.57
CA PHE A 237 -14.68 -10.53 -15.09
C PHE A 237 -15.24 -11.78 -14.41
N GLY A 238 -15.59 -11.71 -13.13
CA GLY A 238 -16.18 -12.80 -12.37
C GLY A 238 -17.48 -13.29 -13.00
N ARG A 239 -18.37 -12.37 -13.41
CA ARG A 239 -19.65 -12.70 -14.05
C ARG A 239 -19.46 -13.52 -15.34
N GLU A 240 -18.35 -13.31 -16.04
CA GLU A 240 -18.09 -13.95 -17.33
C GLU A 240 -17.27 -15.24 -17.19
N ILE A 241 -16.23 -15.26 -16.33
CA ILE A 241 -15.32 -16.39 -16.21
C ILE A 241 -15.86 -17.49 -15.28
N VAL A 242 -16.51 -17.13 -14.16
CA VAL A 242 -16.94 -18.11 -13.15
C VAL A 242 -17.84 -19.21 -13.72
N PRO A 243 -18.84 -18.92 -14.58
CA PRO A 243 -19.64 -19.97 -15.21
C PRO A 243 -18.80 -21.03 -15.96
N ARG A 244 -17.63 -20.65 -16.51
CA ARG A 244 -16.75 -21.52 -17.31
C ARG A 244 -15.84 -22.40 -16.47
N ILE A 245 -15.54 -22.01 -15.23
CA ILE A 245 -14.46 -22.62 -14.42
C ILE A 245 -14.91 -23.11 -13.04
N HIS A 246 -16.09 -22.76 -12.55
CA HIS A 246 -16.50 -23.02 -11.16
C HIS A 246 -16.48 -24.50 -10.74
N ASP A 247 -16.64 -25.40 -11.69
CA ASP A 247 -16.67 -26.85 -11.52
C ASP A 247 -15.28 -27.51 -11.53
N LEU A 248 -14.24 -26.79 -11.97
CA LEU A 248 -12.86 -27.28 -12.03
C LEU A 248 -12.34 -27.65 -10.64
N SER A 249 -11.81 -28.87 -10.49
CA SER A 249 -11.36 -29.42 -9.19
C SER A 249 -10.16 -28.68 -8.60
N GLN A 250 -9.29 -28.13 -9.44
CA GLN A 250 -8.15 -27.33 -9.02
C GLN A 250 -8.53 -25.98 -8.41
N LEU A 251 -9.75 -25.48 -8.64
CA LEU A 251 -10.24 -24.26 -8.00
C LEU A 251 -10.83 -24.58 -6.64
N LYS A 252 -10.19 -24.07 -5.58
CA LYS A 252 -10.62 -24.21 -4.19
C LYS A 252 -11.67 -23.16 -3.83
N SER A 253 -11.34 -21.89 -4.04
CA SER A 253 -12.21 -20.75 -3.74
C SER A 253 -12.04 -19.64 -4.79
N ILE A 254 -13.11 -18.87 -5.00
CA ILE A 254 -13.15 -17.72 -5.91
C ILE A 254 -13.61 -16.50 -5.13
N TYR A 255 -12.76 -15.49 -4.99
CA TYR A 255 -13.07 -14.22 -4.35
C TYR A 255 -13.41 -13.17 -5.39
N VAL A 256 -14.61 -12.61 -5.29
CA VAL A 256 -15.05 -11.54 -6.17
C VAL A 256 -14.86 -10.21 -5.44
N PHE A 257 -14.12 -9.28 -6.05
CA PHE A 257 -13.97 -7.93 -5.52
C PHE A 257 -14.63 -6.91 -6.45
N CYS A 258 -15.45 -6.03 -5.89
CA CYS A 258 -16.13 -4.98 -6.64
C CYS A 258 -16.53 -3.84 -5.70
N MET A 259 -16.58 -2.63 -6.25
CA MET A 259 -17.08 -1.44 -5.55
C MET A 259 -18.61 -1.43 -5.40
N ASP A 260 -19.33 -2.22 -6.21
CA ASP A 260 -20.80 -2.32 -6.20
C ASP A 260 -21.25 -3.72 -5.78
N LYS A 261 -21.52 -3.91 -4.48
CA LYS A 261 -21.93 -5.20 -3.89
C LYS A 261 -23.29 -5.68 -4.45
N ALA A 262 -24.23 -4.79 -4.73
CA ALA A 262 -25.63 -5.14 -5.01
C ALA A 262 -25.82 -5.86 -6.36
N GLU A 263 -25.01 -5.51 -7.36
CA GLU A 263 -25.05 -6.11 -8.71
C GLU A 263 -24.47 -7.53 -8.75
N HIS A 264 -23.44 -7.84 -7.94
CA HIS A 264 -22.74 -9.13 -8.04
C HIS A 264 -23.26 -10.20 -7.07
N GLU A 265 -23.88 -9.81 -5.96
CA GLU A 265 -24.53 -10.74 -5.04
C GLU A 265 -25.58 -11.63 -5.71
N LYS A 266 -26.23 -11.15 -6.78
CA LYS A 266 -27.28 -11.90 -7.48
C LYS A 266 -26.73 -13.14 -8.18
N TRP A 267 -25.61 -13.04 -8.90
CA TRP A 267 -25.06 -14.17 -9.65
C TRP A 267 -24.11 -15.03 -8.80
N ALA A 268 -23.35 -14.43 -7.89
CA ALA A 268 -22.38 -15.14 -7.05
C ALA A 268 -23.01 -16.25 -6.19
N LYS A 269 -24.25 -16.03 -5.69
CA LYS A 269 -25.00 -17.01 -4.88
C LYS A 269 -25.27 -18.35 -5.58
N HIS A 270 -25.16 -18.42 -6.90
CA HIS A 270 -25.39 -19.65 -7.67
C HIS A 270 -24.19 -20.61 -7.63
N TYR A 271 -23.03 -20.18 -7.11
CA TYR A 271 -21.77 -20.93 -7.19
C TYR A 271 -21.20 -21.20 -5.80
N LYS A 272 -21.08 -22.48 -5.43
CA LYS A 272 -20.64 -22.92 -4.09
C LYS A 272 -19.22 -22.47 -3.70
N LYS A 273 -18.34 -22.29 -4.69
CA LYS A 273 -16.93 -21.91 -4.48
C LYS A 273 -16.71 -20.40 -4.47
N VAL A 274 -17.75 -19.61 -4.72
CA VAL A 274 -17.63 -18.14 -4.74
C VAL A 274 -17.80 -17.62 -3.32
N GLU A 275 -16.74 -17.03 -2.80
CA GLU A 275 -16.69 -16.38 -1.50
C GLU A 275 -16.74 -14.86 -1.67
N GLN A 276 -17.43 -14.19 -0.76
CA GLN A 276 -17.54 -12.74 -0.78
C GLN A 276 -16.32 -12.12 -0.10
N ALA A 277 -15.66 -11.18 -0.79
CA ALA A 277 -14.73 -10.27 -0.13
C ALA A 277 -15.53 -9.13 0.52
N GLU A 278 -15.51 -9.03 1.84
CA GLU A 278 -16.17 -7.93 2.55
C GLU A 278 -15.39 -6.62 2.33
N THR A 279 -16.01 -5.63 1.67
CA THR A 279 -15.64 -4.22 1.88
C THR A 279 -15.97 -3.78 3.29
#